data_AF-A0A3D8PRK3-F1
#
_entry.id   AF-A0A3D8PRK3-F1
#
_cell.length_a   1.000
_cell.length_b   1.000
_cell.length_c   1.000
_cell.angle_alpha   90.00
_cell.angle_beta   90.00
_cell.angle_gamma   90.00
#
_symmetry.space_group_name_H-M   'P 1'
#
loop_
_entity.id
_entity.type
_entity.pdbx_description
1 polymer ?
#
loop_
_entity_poly.entity_id
_entity_poly.type
_entity_poly.pdbx_seq_one_letter_code
_entity_poly.pdbx_strand_id
1 'polypeptide(L)'
;MGSGSTVVSTDLAESIGIVAEENDMIYRNSGVGRSEIVYSKTVDYVKVGGMETKDFTLEIGAMNYGFAIDGIIGLDLLQQLKTIINIEELTLKSNS
;
A
#
# COMPACT_ATOMS: atom_id res chain seq x y z
N MET A 1 -1.46 8.76 12.71
CA MET A 1 -1.53 8.63 11.24
C MET A 1 -0.19 8.03 10.81
N GLY A 2 -0.18 6.72 10.55
CA GLY A 2 1.01 5.91 10.37
C GLY A 2 1.07 5.37 8.93
N SER A 3 2.25 5.52 8.32
CA SER A 3 2.61 5.34 6.90
C SER A 3 2.13 6.45 5.95
N GLY A 4 3.10 7.14 5.34
CA GLY A 4 2.85 8.05 4.22
C GLY A 4 2.56 7.30 2.91
N SER A 5 3.19 6.13 2.75
CA SER A 5 3.07 5.27 1.57
C SER A 5 2.12 4.09 1.81
N THR A 6 1.54 3.56 0.74
CA THR A 6 0.78 2.29 0.75
C THR A 6 1.74 1.12 0.57
N VAL A 7 1.69 0.16 1.50
CA VAL A 7 2.54 -1.05 1.49
C VAL A 7 1.70 -2.31 1.51
N VAL A 8 2.11 -3.33 0.76
CA VAL A 8 1.50 -4.67 0.74
C VAL A 8 2.53 -5.75 1.06
N SER A 9 2.06 -6.88 1.56
CA SER A 9 2.94 -8.00 1.89
C SER A 9 3.48 -8.65 0.62
N THR A 10 4.70 -9.17 0.68
CA THR A 10 5.28 -9.96 -0.40
C THR A 10 4.38 -11.16 -0.75
N ASP A 11 3.83 -11.84 0.24
CA ASP A 11 2.92 -12.97 0.03
C ASP A 11 1.65 -12.57 -0.76
N LEU A 12 1.05 -11.42 -0.44
CA LEU A 12 -0.11 -10.91 -1.19
C LEU A 12 0.31 -10.58 -2.63
N ALA A 13 1.42 -9.86 -2.80
CA ALA A 13 1.92 -9.46 -4.11
C ALA A 13 2.19 -10.67 -5.02
N GLU A 14 2.87 -11.70 -4.51
CA GLU A 14 3.15 -12.92 -5.26
C GLU A 14 1.87 -13.67 -5.64
N SER A 15 0.86 -13.69 -4.76
CA SER A 15 -0.42 -14.37 -5.03
C SER A 15 -1.19 -13.78 -6.21
N ILE A 16 -0.95 -12.51 -6.54
CA ILE A 16 -1.55 -11.80 -7.69
C ILE A 16 -0.57 -11.62 -8.86
N GLY A 17 0.58 -12.30 -8.82
CA GLY A 17 1.57 -12.30 -9.90
C GLY A 17 2.51 -11.09 -9.92
N ILE A 18 2.53 -10.30 -8.85
CA ILE A 18 3.51 -9.22 -8.68
C ILE A 18 4.76 -9.79 -8.02
N VAL A 19 5.83 -9.87 -8.80
CA VAL A 19 7.16 -10.32 -8.34
C VAL A 19 8.20 -9.22 -8.57
N ALA A 20 9.24 -9.19 -7.74
CA ALA A 20 10.34 -8.26 -7.92
C ALA A 20 11.10 -8.53 -9.23
N GLU A 21 11.39 -7.47 -9.98
CA GLU A 21 12.17 -7.49 -11.22
C GLU A 21 13.52 -6.80 -11.01
N GLU A 22 14.51 -7.12 -11.86
CA GLU A 22 15.89 -6.59 -11.73
C GLU A 22 15.98 -5.05 -11.75
N ASN A 23 14.98 -4.38 -12.34
CA ASN A 23 14.93 -2.91 -12.45
C ASN A 23 14.08 -2.25 -11.36
N ASP A 24 13.47 -3.02 -10.45
CA ASP A 24 12.64 -2.45 -9.39
C ASP A 24 13.52 -1.71 -8.37
N MET A 25 13.09 -0.52 -7.96
CA MET A 25 13.82 0.27 -6.97
C MET A 25 13.67 -0.37 -5.60
N ILE A 26 14.79 -0.88 -5.07
CA ILE A 26 14.89 -1.38 -3.70
C ILE A 26 15.30 -0.22 -2.79
N TYR A 27 14.50 0.07 -1.78
CA TYR A 27 14.85 1.07 -0.78
C TYR A 27 14.35 0.68 0.61
N ARG A 28 14.85 1.39 1.61
CA ARG A 28 14.56 1.11 3.01
C ARG A 28 13.46 2.06 3.48
N ASN A 29 12.25 1.55 3.68
CA ASN A 29 11.19 2.32 4.33
C ASN A 29 11.56 2.49 5.82
N SER A 30 11.53 3.73 6.30
CA SER A 30 11.83 4.10 7.68
C SER A 30 10.54 4.49 8.40
N GLY A 31 9.76 3.49 8.81
CA GLY A 31 8.68 3.68 9.79
C GLY A 31 9.25 4.01 11.17
N VAL A 32 8.41 4.51 12.09
CA VAL A 32 8.81 4.87 13.46
C VAL A 32 9.42 3.66 14.17
N GLY A 33 10.75 3.56 14.15
CA GLY A 33 11.55 2.61 14.93
C GLY A 33 12.01 1.32 14.22
N ARG A 34 11.53 1.00 13.01
CA ARG A 34 11.97 -0.21 12.27
C ARG A 34 12.21 0.13 10.81
N SER A 35 13.34 -0.37 10.29
CA SER A 35 13.70 -0.19 8.89
C SER A 35 13.45 -1.49 8.14
N GLU A 36 12.53 -1.44 7.18
CA GLU A 36 12.15 -2.58 6.36
C GLU A 36 12.69 -2.39 4.96
N ILE A 37 13.21 -3.46 4.39
CA ILE A 37 13.60 -3.48 2.98
C ILE A 37 12.31 -3.69 2.20
N VAL A 38 11.99 -2.73 1.34
CA VAL A 38 10.85 -2.78 0.43
C VAL A 38 11.34 -2.58 -0.99
N TYR A 39 10.57 -3.06 -1.96
CA TYR A 39 10.71 -2.63 -3.35
C TYR A 39 9.43 -1.94 -3.79
N SER A 40 9.54 -1.02 -4.73
CA SER A 40 8.35 -0.40 -5.33
C SER A 40 7.99 -1.03 -6.65
N LYS A 41 6.68 -1.17 -6.89
CA LYS A 41 6.15 -1.49 -8.22
C LYS A 41 4.95 -0.62 -8.55
N THR A 42 4.93 -0.09 -9.76
CA THR A 42 3.74 0.57 -10.31
C THR A 42 2.80 -0.49 -10.87
N VAL A 43 1.56 -0.49 -10.38
CA VAL A 43 0.50 -1.38 -10.84
C VAL A 43 -0.49 -0.64 -11.73
N ASP A 44 -1.12 -1.38 -12.65
CA ASP A 44 -2.09 -0.83 -13.59
C ASP A 44 -3.24 -0.11 -12.86
N TYR A 45 -3.73 -0.69 -11.77
CA TYR A 45 -4.72 -0.07 -10.92
C TYR A 45 -4.73 -0.61 -9.49
N VAL A 46 -5.27 0.20 -8.58
CA VAL A 46 -5.68 -0.21 -7.23
C VAL A 46 -7.15 0.14 -7.06
N LYS A 47 -7.92 -0.83 -6.57
CA LYS A 47 -9.37 -0.68 -6.36
C LYS A 47 -9.74 -0.88 -4.89
N VAL A 48 -10.43 0.09 -4.31
CA VAL A 48 -10.96 0.05 -2.95
C VAL A 48 -12.48 0.25 -3.01
N GLY A 49 -13.23 -0.85 -2.89
CA GLY A 49 -14.68 -0.83 -3.08
C GLY A 49 -15.07 -0.34 -4.48
N GLY A 50 -15.82 0.77 -4.54
CA GLY A 50 -16.20 1.43 -5.79
C GLY A 50 -15.21 2.45 -6.34
N MET A 51 -14.09 2.71 -5.63
CA MET A 51 -13.08 3.68 -6.01
C MET A 51 -11.90 2.97 -6.70
N GLU A 52 -11.37 3.59 -7.75
CA GLU A 52 -10.24 3.05 -8.50
C GLU A 52 -9.24 4.17 -8.78
N THR A 53 -7.96 3.83 -8.72
CA THR A 53 -6.89 4.66 -9.26
C THR A 53 -5.99 3.84 -10.16
N LYS A 54 -5.38 4.48 -11.16
CA LYS A 54 -4.51 3.85 -12.15
C LYS A 54 -3.07 4.29 -11.96
N ASP A 55 -2.14 3.51 -12.51
CA ASP A 55 -0.71 3.80 -12.54
C ASP A 55 -0.19 4.15 -11.13
N PHE A 56 -0.52 3.29 -10.15
CA PHE A 56 -0.26 3.54 -8.73
C PHE A 56 0.99 2.81 -8.26
N THR A 57 1.86 3.48 -7.53
CA THR A 57 3.08 2.86 -6.98
C THR A 57 2.82 2.30 -5.60
N LEU A 58 2.95 0.98 -5.45
CA LEU A 58 2.92 0.27 -4.17
C LEU A 58 4.34 0.08 -3.65
N GLU A 59 4.50 0.08 -2.34
CA GLU A 59 5.64 -0.55 -1.67
C GLU A 59 5.29 -2.01 -1.37
N ILE A 60 6.25 -2.92 -1.57
CA ILE A 60 6.10 -4.33 -1.25
C ILE A 60 7.18 -4.71 -0.23
N GLY A 61 6.76 -5.29 0.89
CA GLY A 61 7.65 -5.63 2.00
C GLY A 61 7.24 -6.90 2.74
N ALA A 62 8.15 -7.40 3.59
CA ALA A 62 7.92 -8.61 4.36
C ALA A 62 6.87 -8.46 5.47
N MET A 63 6.60 -7.22 5.93
CA MET A 63 5.55 -6.89 6.91
C MET A 63 5.55 -7.76 8.19
N ASN A 64 6.74 -8.13 8.68
CA ASN A 64 6.93 -9.02 9.83
C ASN A 64 6.71 -8.30 11.18
N TYR A 65 5.48 -7.86 11.42
CA TYR A 65 5.08 -7.10 12.62
C TYR A 65 4.61 -7.97 13.80
N GLY A 66 4.65 -9.30 13.68
CA GLY A 66 4.21 -10.24 14.72
C GLY A 66 2.73 -10.61 14.65
N PHE A 67 2.04 -10.19 13.59
CA PHE A 67 0.67 -10.58 13.23
C PHE A 67 0.52 -10.50 11.71
N ALA A 68 -0.44 -11.25 11.15
CA ALA A 68 -0.69 -11.26 9.71
C ALA A 68 -1.38 -9.96 9.28
N ILE A 69 -0.74 -9.22 8.37
CA ILE A 69 -1.31 -8.06 7.69
C ILE A 69 -0.95 -8.18 6.22
N ASP A 70 -1.95 -8.10 5.34
CA ASP A 70 -1.71 -8.17 3.89
C ASP A 70 -1.32 -6.82 3.29
N GLY A 71 -1.65 -5.71 3.97
CA GLY A 71 -1.25 -4.38 3.55
C GLY A 71 -1.68 -3.27 4.50
N ILE A 72 -1.06 -2.11 4.32
CA ILE A 72 -1.39 -0.84 4.99
C ILE A 72 -1.78 0.16 3.90
N ILE A 73 -2.98 0.71 4.00
CA ILE A 73 -3.43 1.81 3.14
C ILE A 73 -2.76 3.11 3.63
N GLY A 74 -1.91 3.66 2.78
CA GLY A 74 -1.20 4.91 3.03
C GLY A 74 -2.01 6.15 2.65
N LEU A 75 -1.47 7.31 3.04
CA LEU A 75 -2.09 8.59 2.70
C LEU A 75 -2.02 8.90 1.19
N ASP A 76 -0.98 8.42 0.51
CA ASP A 76 -0.82 8.48 -0.94
C ASP A 76 -2.04 7.92 -1.71
N LEU A 77 -2.46 6.69 -1.39
CA LEU A 77 -3.61 6.04 -2.01
C LEU A 77 -4.91 6.78 -1.66
N LEU A 78 -5.08 7.16 -0.39
CA LEU A 78 -6.25 7.90 0.07
C LEU A 78 -6.39 9.26 -0.62
N GLN A 79 -5.26 9.95 -0.86
CA GLN A 79 -5.23 11.22 -1.59
C GLN A 79 -5.57 11.02 -3.07
N GLN A 80 -4.99 10.00 -3.71
CA GLN A 80 -5.21 9.74 -5.13
C GLN A 80 -6.66 9.31 -5.41
N LEU A 81 -7.28 8.56 -4.49
CA LEU A 81 -8.69 8.20 -4.51
C LEU A 81 -9.63 9.34 -4.05
N LYS A 82 -9.08 10.44 -3.51
CA LYS A 82 -9.82 11.57 -2.93
C LYS A 82 -10.84 11.11 -1.88
N THR A 83 -10.40 10.23 -0.98
CA THR A 83 -11.28 9.53 -0.04
C THR A 83 -11.67 10.42 1.16
N ILE A 84 -12.94 10.33 1.58
CA ILE A 84 -13.41 10.81 2.88
C ILE A 84 -13.37 9.64 3.87
N ILE A 85 -12.72 9.85 5.01
CA ILE A 85 -12.60 8.86 6.09
C ILE A 85 -13.56 9.23 7.20
N ASN A 86 -14.51 8.34 7.51
CA ASN A 86 -15.29 8.41 8.74
C ASN A 86 -14.69 7.44 9.75
N ILE A 87 -14.08 7.98 10.81
CA ILE A 87 -13.40 7.20 11.85
C ILE A 87 -14.38 6.59 12.86
N GLU A 88 -15.53 7.22 13.09
CA GLU A 88 -16.57 6.70 13.99
C GLU A 88 -17.18 5.42 13.42
N GLU A 89 -17.50 5.44 12.13
CA GLU A 89 -18.08 4.31 11.41
C GLU A 89 -17.04 3.36 10.81
N LEU A 90 -15.75 3.74 10.84
CA LEU A 90 -14.65 3.04 10.15
C LEU A 90 -14.94 2.80 8.65
N THR A 91 -15.47 3.83 7.97
CA THR A 91 -15.83 3.76 6.55
C THR A 91 -15.00 4.70 5.68
N LEU A 92 -14.79 4.27 4.43
CA LEU A 92 -14.20 5.06 3.36
C LEU A 92 -15.28 5.36 2.32
N LYS A 93 -15.36 6.61 1.86
CA LYS A 93 -16.28 7.04 0.80
C LYS A 93 -15.55 7.89 -0.24
N SER A 94 -15.97 7.77 -1.49
CA SER A 94 -15.50 8.68 -2.54
C SER A 94 -15.97 10.10 -2.25
N ASN A 95 -15.10 11.09 -2.43
CA ASN A 95 -15.52 12.47 -2.53
C ASN A 95 -16.05 12.70 -3.96
N SER A 96 -17.38 12.56 -4.12
CA SER A 96 -18.10 12.80 -5.38
C SER A 96 -18.44 14.28 -5.54
#